data_AF-A0A2G5CNX7-F1
#
_entry.id   AF-A0A2G5CNX7-F1
#
_cell.length_a   1.000
_cell.length_b   1.000
_cell.length_c   1.000
_cell.angle_alpha   90.00
_cell.angle_beta   90.00
_cell.angle_gamma   90.00
#
_symmetry.space_group_name_H-M   'P 1'
#
loop_
_entity.id
_entity.type
_entity.pdbx_description
1 polymer ?
#
loop_
_entity_poly.entity_id
_entity_poly.type
_entity_poly.pdbx_seq_one_letter_code
_entity_poly.pdbx_strand_id
1 'polypeptide(L)'
;MSHFAIVGAFLMFVVALANASLVYQTIITTAEFDCQSDKCCVEELSGKPFHSCSHYLQPGILFIPEDARRLQQACCYEVYEVKDPLCKWQALKETAQRVGSGLDEEMMHEVMRNAEQLWRMCRIGNS
;
A
#
# COMPACT_ATOMS: atom_id res chain seq x y z
N MET A 1 -6.28 30.92 -52.01
CA MET A 1 -7.09 29.93 -51.27
C MET A 1 -6.16 28.93 -50.59
N SER A 2 -5.32 29.38 -49.65
CA SER A 2 -4.15 28.60 -49.20
C SER A 2 -4.04 28.49 -47.67
N HIS A 3 -5.05 28.98 -46.92
CA HIS A 3 -5.01 29.04 -45.46
C HIS A 3 -5.73 27.88 -44.76
N PHE A 4 -6.44 27.01 -45.49
CA PHE A 4 -7.23 25.92 -44.89
C PHE A 4 -6.50 24.58 -44.77
N ALA A 5 -5.32 24.42 -45.39
CA ALA A 5 -4.57 23.16 -45.32
C ALA A 5 -3.78 22.99 -44.00
N ILE A 6 -3.52 24.09 -43.27
CA ILE A 6 -2.65 24.09 -42.09
C ILE A 6 -3.40 23.62 -40.82
N VAL A 7 -4.73 23.78 -40.79
CA VAL A 7 -5.55 23.41 -39.63
C VAL A 7 -5.71 21.89 -39.48
N GLY A 8 -5.71 21.15 -40.60
CA GLY A 8 -5.86 19.69 -40.57
C GLY A 8 -4.69 18.95 -39.94
N ALA A 9 -3.46 19.43 -40.16
CA ALA A 9 -2.25 18.81 -39.61
C ALA A 9 -2.11 19.01 -38.09
N PHE A 10 -2.57 20.16 -37.57
CA PHE A 10 -2.52 20.46 -36.14
C PHE A 10 -3.50 19.59 -35.34
N LEU A 11 -4.68 19.28 -35.88
CA LEU A 11 -5.68 18.46 -35.20
C LEU A 11 -5.25 17.00 -35.03
N MET A 12 -4.51 16.42 -35.98
CA MET A 12 -3.99 15.05 -35.83
C MET A 12 -2.91 14.95 -34.75
N PHE A 13 -2.14 16.01 -34.51
CA PHE A 13 -1.10 16.00 -33.48
C PHE A 13 -1.68 15.99 -32.05
N VAL A 14 -2.84 16.65 -31.84
CA VAL A 14 -3.53 16.66 -30.54
C VAL A 14 -4.14 15.29 -30.21
N VAL A 15 -4.65 14.56 -31.21
CA VAL A 15 -5.20 13.20 -31.01
C VAL A 15 -4.11 12.18 -30.69
N ALA A 16 -2.91 12.32 -31.28
CA ALA A 16 -1.78 11.44 -30.97
C ALA A 16 -1.26 11.61 -29.53
N LEU A 17 -1.27 12.84 -28.99
CA LEU A 17 -0.87 13.12 -27.60
C LEU A 17 -1.90 12.62 -26.58
N ALA A 18 -3.19 12.61 -26.92
CA ALA A 18 -4.23 12.07 -26.05
C ALA A 18 -4.06 10.55 -25.82
N ASN A 19 -3.64 9.81 -26.86
CA ASN A 19 -3.41 8.37 -26.74
C ASN A 19 -2.16 8.01 -25.94
N ALA A 20 -1.14 8.88 -25.90
CA ALA A 20 0.02 8.65 -25.05
C ALA A 20 -0.32 8.88 -23.56
N SER A 21 -1.00 9.98 -23.21
CA SER A 21 -1.40 10.25 -21.83
C SER A 21 -2.39 9.23 -21.28
N LEU A 22 -3.27 8.67 -22.12
CA LEU A 22 -4.16 7.61 -21.68
C LEU A 22 -3.37 6.36 -21.28
N VAL A 23 -2.36 5.97 -22.06
CA VAL A 23 -1.53 4.79 -21.78
C VAL A 23 -0.70 4.95 -20.50
N TYR A 24 -0.19 6.15 -20.19
CA TYR A 24 0.54 6.38 -18.94
C TYR A 24 -0.36 6.40 -17.70
N GLN A 25 -1.61 6.87 -17.82
CA GLN A 25 -2.57 6.82 -16.72
C GLN A 25 -3.08 5.39 -16.46
N THR A 26 -3.12 4.52 -17.47
CA THR A 26 -3.54 3.12 -17.28
C THR A 26 -2.51 2.29 -16.51
N ILE A 27 -1.22 2.62 -16.56
CA ILE A 27 -0.19 1.88 -15.80
C ILE A 27 -0.37 2.06 -14.28
N ILE A 28 -0.98 3.17 -13.84
CA ILE A 28 -1.24 3.40 -12.41
C ILE A 28 -2.48 2.61 -11.94
N THR A 29 -3.39 2.24 -12.86
CA THR A 29 -4.65 1.58 -12.51
C THR A 29 -4.68 0.09 -12.84
N THR A 30 -3.88 -0.43 -13.79
CA THR A 30 -3.80 -1.88 -14.08
C THR A 30 -2.67 -2.60 -13.35
N ALA A 31 -2.10 -1.98 -12.32
CA ALA A 31 -1.58 -2.72 -11.17
C ALA A 31 -2.73 -3.13 -10.22
N GLU A 32 -3.95 -3.28 -10.73
CA GLU A 32 -4.96 -4.21 -10.23
C GLU A 32 -4.38 -5.64 -10.25
N PHE A 33 -3.52 -5.89 -9.26
CA PHE A 33 -3.53 -7.07 -8.40
C PHE A 33 -4.05 -8.35 -9.05
N ASP A 34 -3.26 -8.94 -9.96
CA ASP A 34 -3.42 -10.36 -10.35
C ASP A 34 -2.89 -11.31 -9.25
N CYS A 35 -3.16 -10.93 -7.99
CA CYS A 35 -3.00 -11.73 -6.79
C CYS A 35 -4.33 -11.67 -6.03
N GLN A 36 -5.41 -12.03 -6.72
CA GLN A 36 -6.75 -12.13 -6.16
C GLN A 36 -6.92 -13.34 -5.21
N SER A 37 -5.81 -14.02 -4.87
CA SER A 37 -5.82 -15.15 -3.95
C SER A 37 -4.90 -14.84 -2.78
N ASP A 38 -5.45 -14.90 -1.55
CA ASP A 38 -4.73 -14.85 -0.28
C ASP A 38 -3.52 -15.80 -0.21
N LYS A 39 -3.36 -16.69 -1.19
CA LYS A 39 -2.30 -17.69 -1.31
C LYS A 39 -0.96 -17.14 -1.81
N CYS A 40 -0.91 -15.97 -2.45
CA CYS A 40 0.33 -15.49 -3.09
C CYS A 40 1.42 -15.11 -2.08
N CYS A 41 1.04 -14.72 -0.86
CA CYS A 41 1.99 -14.30 0.17
C CYS A 41 2.19 -15.34 1.28
N VAL A 42 1.45 -16.46 1.26
CA VAL A 42 1.47 -17.44 2.36
C VAL A 42 2.87 -18.02 2.57
N GLU A 43 3.59 -18.36 1.51
CA GLU A 43 4.93 -18.94 1.64
C GLU A 43 5.94 -17.94 2.22
N GLU A 44 5.85 -16.67 1.82
CA GLU A 44 6.78 -15.63 2.25
C GLU A 44 6.49 -15.13 3.67
N LEU A 45 5.21 -15.10 4.05
CA LEU A 45 4.75 -14.68 5.37
C LEU A 45 4.76 -15.83 6.39
N SER A 46 4.82 -17.08 5.92
CA SER A 46 4.87 -18.25 6.80
C SER A 46 6.09 -18.19 7.73
N GLY A 47 5.83 -18.36 9.03
CA GLY A 47 6.88 -18.34 10.06
C GLY A 47 7.39 -16.95 10.43
N LYS A 48 6.88 -15.86 9.83
CA LYS A 48 7.20 -14.48 10.25
C LYS A 48 6.20 -14.01 11.32
N PRO A 49 6.64 -13.73 12.54
CA PRO A 49 5.73 -13.42 13.64
C PRO A 49 5.22 -11.97 13.67
N PHE A 50 5.87 -11.03 12.96
CA PHE A 50 5.57 -9.59 12.96
C PHE A 50 5.24 -9.03 14.37
N HIS A 51 6.12 -9.36 15.33
CA HIS A 51 5.85 -9.11 16.75
C HIS A 51 5.78 -7.62 17.05
N SER A 52 6.74 -6.85 16.52
CA SER A 52 6.78 -5.40 16.72
C SER A 52 5.57 -4.71 16.10
N CYS A 53 5.14 -5.18 14.92
CA CYS A 53 3.90 -4.69 14.30
C CYS A 53 2.67 -5.02 15.13
N SER A 54 2.59 -6.23 15.69
CA SER A 54 1.48 -6.62 16.56
C SER A 54 1.37 -5.71 17.78
N HIS A 55 2.50 -5.40 18.44
CA HIS A 55 2.54 -4.49 19.60
C HIS A 55 2.23 -3.05 19.22
N TYR A 56 2.75 -2.54 18.09
CA TYR A 56 2.45 -1.19 17.62
C TYR A 56 0.97 -1.02 17.24
N LEU A 57 0.33 -2.08 16.76
CA LEU A 57 -1.07 -2.05 16.35
C LEU A 57 -2.03 -2.24 17.52
N GLN A 58 -1.56 -2.59 18.73
CA GLN A 58 -2.42 -2.71 19.89
C GLN A 58 -3.06 -1.37 20.24
N PRO A 59 -4.38 -1.36 20.52
CA PRO A 59 -5.04 -0.17 21.01
C PRO A 59 -4.34 0.39 22.25
N GLY A 60 -4.07 1.69 22.22
CA GLY A 60 -3.50 2.42 23.36
C GLY A 60 -1.98 2.50 23.43
N ILE A 61 -1.22 1.82 22.57
CA ILE A 61 0.25 1.99 22.51
C ILE A 61 0.66 3.42 22.11
N LEU A 62 -0.21 4.11 21.36
CA LEU A 62 -0.01 5.50 20.93
C LEU A 62 -0.04 6.50 22.10
N PHE A 63 -0.52 6.10 23.28
CA PHE A 63 -0.47 6.95 24.49
C PHE A 63 0.91 6.95 25.17
N ILE A 64 1.85 6.11 24.72
CA ILE A 64 3.22 6.05 25.23
C ILE A 64 4.19 6.41 24.09
N PRO A 65 4.58 7.70 23.94
CA PRO A 65 5.25 8.18 22.73
C PRO A 65 6.62 7.54 22.45
N GLU A 66 7.38 7.21 23.50
CA GLU A 66 8.71 6.59 23.36
C GLU A 66 8.60 5.14 22.85
N ASP A 67 7.68 4.36 23.42
CA ASP A 67 7.45 2.98 23.01
C ASP A 67 6.83 2.91 21.61
N ALA A 68 5.90 3.82 21.29
CA ALA A 68 5.29 3.90 19.97
C ALA A 68 6.33 4.11 18.87
N ARG A 69 7.28 5.04 19.05
CA ARG A 69 8.32 5.31 18.03
C ARG A 69 9.27 4.12 17.85
N ARG A 70 9.68 3.48 18.95
CA ARG A 70 10.58 2.32 18.90
C ARG A 70 9.90 1.14 18.21
N LEU A 71 8.66 0.83 18.58
CA LEU A 71 7.88 -0.25 17.99
C LEU A 71 7.55 0.01 16.53
N GLN A 72 7.28 1.27 16.16
CA GLN A 72 7.10 1.67 14.77
C GLN A 72 8.34 1.35 13.93
N GLN A 73 9.53 1.76 14.37
CA GLN A 73 10.77 1.52 13.64
C GLN A 73 11.08 0.02 13.51
N ALA A 74 10.88 -0.75 14.59
CA ALA A 74 11.06 -2.19 14.58
C ALA A 74 10.05 -2.89 13.65
N CYS A 75 8.78 -2.46 13.67
CA CYS A 75 7.77 -2.97 12.73
C CYS A 75 8.14 -2.66 11.28
N CYS A 76 8.59 -1.44 10.96
CA CYS A 76 9.05 -1.12 9.61
C CYS A 76 10.15 -2.09 9.15
N TYR A 77 11.11 -2.41 10.03
CA TYR A 77 12.20 -3.33 9.72
C TYR A 77 11.69 -4.75 9.44
N GLU A 78 10.80 -5.29 10.30
CA GLU A 78 10.18 -6.60 10.11
C GLU A 78 9.46 -6.70 8.76
N VAL A 79 8.75 -5.64 8.36
CA VAL A 79 8.04 -5.60 7.08
C VAL A 79 9.00 -5.44 5.90
N TYR A 80 10.10 -4.71 6.05
CA TYR A 80 11.12 -4.58 5.00
C TYR A 80 11.81 -5.90 4.63
N GLU A 81 11.81 -6.89 5.53
CA GLU A 81 12.35 -8.22 5.23
C GLU A 81 11.50 -9.03 4.25
N VAL A 82 10.23 -8.66 4.06
CA VAL A 82 9.37 -9.22 3.02
C VAL A 82 9.78 -8.56 1.71
N LYS A 83 10.04 -9.35 0.67
CA LYS A 83 10.59 -8.86 -0.60
C LYS A 83 9.50 -8.21 -1.44
N ASP A 84 8.36 -8.88 -1.57
CA ASP A 84 7.27 -8.43 -2.44
C ASP A 84 6.48 -7.28 -1.78
N PRO A 85 6.35 -6.10 -2.42
CA PRO A 85 5.56 -4.99 -1.89
C PRO A 85 4.10 -5.35 -1.57
N LEU A 86 3.45 -6.20 -2.37
CA LEU A 86 2.08 -6.66 -2.12
C LEU A 86 2.03 -7.50 -0.84
N CYS A 87 3.03 -8.37 -0.65
CA CYS A 87 3.13 -9.19 0.55
C CYS A 87 3.49 -8.39 1.79
N LYS A 88 4.21 -7.28 1.65
CA LYS A 88 4.42 -6.34 2.75
C LYS A 88 3.10 -5.74 3.26
N TRP A 89 2.18 -5.39 2.36
CA TRP A 89 0.87 -4.87 2.75
C TRP A 89 0.00 -5.96 3.36
N GLN A 90 -0.02 -7.14 2.73
CA GLN A 90 -0.74 -8.30 3.24
C GLN A 90 -0.28 -8.67 4.66
N ALA A 91 1.03 -8.64 4.93
CA ALA A 91 1.60 -8.88 6.27
C ALA A 91 1.03 -7.93 7.33
N LEU A 92 1.01 -6.62 7.03
CA LEU A 92 0.48 -5.61 7.93
C LEU A 92 -1.03 -5.77 8.13
N LYS A 93 -1.77 -6.06 7.06
CA LYS A 93 -3.22 -6.27 7.11
C LYS A 93 -3.58 -7.51 7.94
N GLU A 94 -2.90 -8.63 7.73
CA GLU A 94 -3.12 -9.85 8.52
C GLU A 94 -2.76 -9.65 10.00
N THR A 95 -1.67 -8.91 10.26
CA THR A 95 -1.29 -8.54 11.63
C THR A 95 -2.35 -7.66 12.29
N ALA A 96 -2.84 -6.64 11.58
CA ALA A 96 -3.91 -5.76 12.04
C ALA A 96 -5.21 -6.53 12.32
N GLN A 97 -5.60 -7.43 11.42
CA GLN A 97 -6.77 -8.29 11.61
C GLN A 97 -6.61 -9.23 12.81
N ARG A 98 -5.42 -9.77 13.04
CA ARG A 98 -5.12 -10.62 14.20
C ARG A 98 -5.20 -9.84 15.51
N VAL A 99 -4.66 -8.62 15.55
CA VAL A 99 -4.72 -7.73 16.71
C VAL A 99 -6.13 -7.23 16.99
N GLY A 100 -6.87 -6.89 15.93
CA GLY A 100 -8.27 -6.46 16.02
C GLY A 100 -9.27 -7.61 16.21
N SER A 101 -8.83 -8.86 16.12
CA SER A 101 -9.69 -10.02 16.30
C SER A 101 -10.22 -10.05 17.74
N GLY A 102 -11.54 -9.94 17.90
CA GLY A 102 -12.19 -9.89 19.20
C GLY A 102 -12.34 -8.47 19.78
N LEU A 103 -11.96 -7.43 19.04
CA LEU A 103 -12.31 -6.06 19.34
C LEU A 103 -13.63 -5.66 18.66
N ASP A 104 -14.26 -4.60 19.16
CA ASP A 104 -15.42 -3.99 18.52
C ASP A 104 -15.06 -3.38 17.16
N GLU A 105 -16.06 -3.21 16.29
CA GLU A 105 -15.88 -2.72 14.91
C GLU A 105 -15.13 -1.38 14.84
N GLU A 106 -15.41 -0.46 15.77
CA GLU A 106 -14.73 0.84 15.84
C GLU A 106 -13.23 0.70 16.13
N MET A 107 -12.87 -0.17 17.08
CA MET A 107 -11.47 -0.43 17.41
C MET A 107 -10.77 -1.18 16.28
N MET A 108 -11.44 -2.12 15.62
CA MET A 108 -10.90 -2.77 14.43
C MET A 108 -10.60 -1.75 13.32
N HIS A 109 -11.48 -0.77 13.10
CA HIS A 109 -11.26 0.34 12.16
C HIS A 109 -10.09 1.23 12.57
N GLU A 110 -9.88 1.46 13.87
CA GLU A 110 -8.71 2.19 14.38
C GLU A 110 -7.42 1.41 14.13
N VAL A 111 -7.38 0.13 14.44
CA VAL A 111 -6.22 -0.76 14.22
C VAL A 111 -5.86 -0.79 12.73
N MET A 112 -6.85 -0.90 11.84
CA MET A 112 -6.61 -0.87 10.39
C MET A 112 -6.07 0.50 9.92
N ARG A 113 -6.61 1.62 10.43
CA ARG A 113 -6.07 2.96 10.15
C ARG A 113 -4.62 3.11 10.61
N ASN A 114 -4.27 2.56 11.76
CA ASN A 114 -2.89 2.56 12.26
C ASN A 114 -1.97 1.74 11.35
N ALA A 115 -2.44 0.62 10.78
CA ALA A 115 -1.70 -0.17 9.80
C ALA A 115 -1.45 0.61 8.49
N GLU A 116 -2.45 1.34 7.98
CA GLU A 116 -2.31 2.23 6.82
C GLU A 116 -1.34 3.39 7.08
N GLN A 117 -1.34 3.92 8.30
CA GLN A 117 -0.39 4.96 8.70
C GLN A 117 1.03 4.39 8.74
N LEU A 118 1.23 3.21 9.34
CA LEU A 118 2.49 2.47 9.34
C LEU A 118 3.01 2.26 7.91
N TRP A 119 2.16 1.77 7.02
CA TRP A 119 2.49 1.57 5.60
C TRP A 119 3.11 2.81 4.95
N ARG A 120 2.49 3.97 5.17
CA ARG A 120 2.96 5.26 4.64
C ARG A 120 4.25 5.73 5.32
N MET A 121 4.31 5.65 6.65
CA MET A 121 5.47 6.13 7.43
C MET A 121 6.73 5.29 7.15
N CYS A 122 6.58 3.99 7.01
CA CYS A 122 7.65 3.08 6.66
C CYS A 122 8.03 3.16 5.16
N ARG A 123 7.38 4.03 4.36
CA ARG A 123 7.63 4.21 2.90
C ARG A 123 7.60 2.89 2.12
N ILE A 124 6.77 1.94 2.54
CA ILE A 124 6.78 0.58 2.00
C ILE A 124 6.23 0.53 0.57
N GLY A 125 5.30 1.43 0.21
CA GLY A 125 4.73 1.51 -1.14
C GLY A 125 5.60 2.20 -2.20
N ASN A 126 6.81 2.67 -1.86
CA ASN A 126 7.71 3.39 -2.79
C ASN A 126 9.04 2.66 -3.04
N SER A 127 9.18 1.41 -2.60
CA SER A 127 10.40 0.60 -2.71
C SER A 127 10.31 -0.45 -3.82
#